data_AF-A0A2T7VDV2-F1
#
_entry.id   AF-A0A2T7VDV2-F1
#
_cell.length_a   1.000
_cell.length_b   1.000
_cell.length_c   1.000
_cell.angle_alpha   90.00
_cell.angle_beta   90.00
_cell.angle_gamma   90.00
#
_symmetry.space_group_name_H-M   'P 1'
#
loop_
_entity.id
_entity.type
_entity.pdbx_description
1 polymer ?
#
loop_
_entity_poly.entity_id
_entity_poly.type
_entity_poly.pdbx_seq_one_letter_code
_entity_poly.pdbx_strand_id
1 'polypeptide(L)'
;MGNSICWAHIGDLHLDEADDWQGLGRLEGIVDQVNRVADGIDFVFVPGDNANHGTPDQYARMMAALAPLRTPWRIIPGDHDFEPGDLAHYDAAIPAANRPEAETIAGYRCLFLDIISAGAGGPDFRVTMHHRNRLAEELARAEAADQVPLVFMHAYPGDLAADGDSIARTFADARVAFVDTGHTHYNELLNDGRVIYGATRSTAQIEEDAGRAGFAIVCVHGRAPSWRFRRLNAAWPHVQIVSPCDARLVTRPADPHQVPRPGAVTIVARLLGAAADATVEVRIDDGAPVPMHRADDGLWQATVAVEQAGAHAVTVTCGDRHDRIDLLVRSEQDIPKRRLHAGLGTDAHAIGAWPIAGIDGLQLGPNKNGGPPD
;
A
#
# COMPACT_ATOMS: atom_id res chain seq x y z
N MET A 1 -2.98 7.28 21.94
CA MET A 1 -2.92 7.60 20.49
C MET A 1 -2.24 6.42 19.83
N GLY A 2 -2.78 5.90 18.73
CA GLY A 2 -2.22 4.72 18.07
C GLY A 2 -0.95 5.06 17.29
N ASN A 3 -0.03 4.10 17.15
CA ASN A 3 1.14 4.25 16.28
C ASN A 3 0.68 4.48 14.84
N SER A 4 1.49 5.17 14.04
CA SER A 4 1.20 5.43 12.62
C SER A 4 2.44 5.08 11.81
N ILE A 5 2.26 4.38 10.70
CA ILE A 5 3.31 4.11 9.71
C ILE A 5 2.84 4.59 8.34
N CYS A 6 3.76 5.10 7.54
CA CYS A 6 3.53 5.65 6.21
C CYS A 6 4.69 5.26 5.30
N TRP A 7 4.39 4.73 4.12
CA TRP A 7 5.41 4.44 3.12
C TRP A 7 4.99 4.90 1.73
N ALA A 8 5.99 5.19 0.90
CA ALA A 8 5.79 5.39 -0.53
C ALA A 8 6.01 4.06 -1.25
N HIS A 9 5.05 3.66 -2.08
CA HIS A 9 5.13 2.45 -2.89
C HIS A 9 5.35 2.87 -4.34
N ILE A 10 6.53 2.55 -4.87
CA ILE A 10 6.90 2.73 -6.27
C ILE A 10 6.49 1.46 -7.00
N GLY A 11 5.53 1.52 -7.93
CA GLY A 11 5.09 0.31 -8.65
C GLY A 11 6.17 -0.25 -9.61
N ASP A 12 5.85 -1.40 -10.20
CA ASP A 12 6.76 -2.24 -11.00
C ASP A 12 7.61 -1.41 -11.97
N LEU A 13 8.94 -1.49 -11.86
CA LEU A 13 9.83 -0.57 -12.57
C LEU A 13 10.02 -0.94 -14.04
N HIS A 14 10.10 -2.24 -14.36
CA HIS A 14 10.43 -2.79 -15.67
C HIS A 14 11.46 -1.96 -16.43
N LEU A 15 12.60 -1.67 -15.81
CA LEU A 15 13.64 -0.92 -16.51
C LEU A 15 14.12 -1.70 -17.72
N ASP A 16 14.05 -1.07 -18.89
CA ASP A 16 14.36 -1.68 -20.17
C ASP A 16 15.01 -0.65 -21.12
N GLU A 17 16.07 -1.03 -21.81
CA GLU A 17 16.65 -0.26 -22.90
C GLU A 17 15.72 -0.14 -24.10
N ALA A 18 14.81 -1.10 -24.32
CA ALA A 18 13.93 -1.15 -25.47
C ALA A 18 12.87 -0.04 -25.47
N ASP A 19 12.54 0.52 -24.28
CA ASP A 19 11.61 1.63 -24.12
C ASP A 19 12.30 3.00 -24.00
N ASP A 20 13.60 3.08 -24.36
CA ASP A 20 14.47 4.24 -24.18
C ASP A 20 14.59 4.68 -22.71
N TRP A 21 14.58 3.71 -21.79
CA TRP A 21 14.69 3.92 -20.35
C TRP A 21 13.59 4.82 -19.78
N GLN A 22 12.38 4.72 -20.30
CA GLN A 22 11.26 5.57 -19.87
C GLN A 22 10.99 5.43 -18.37
N GLY A 23 11.06 4.20 -17.84
CA GLY A 23 10.92 3.92 -16.41
C GLY A 23 11.96 4.63 -15.54
N LEU A 24 13.19 4.85 -16.05
CA LEU A 24 14.28 5.45 -15.29
C LEU A 24 14.01 6.92 -14.97
N GLY A 25 13.64 7.72 -15.98
CA GLY A 25 13.32 9.14 -15.77
C GLY A 25 12.09 9.34 -14.88
N ARG A 26 11.15 8.39 -14.89
CA ARG A 26 10.00 8.40 -13.96
C ARG A 26 10.44 8.07 -12.54
N LEU A 27 11.30 7.07 -12.35
CA LEU A 27 11.88 6.73 -11.05
C LEU A 27 12.63 7.92 -10.44
N GLU A 28 13.47 8.61 -11.21
CA GLU A 28 14.16 9.83 -10.77
C GLU A 28 13.15 10.90 -10.31
N GLY A 29 12.08 11.11 -11.08
CA GLY A 29 11.01 12.04 -10.71
C GLY A 29 10.26 11.62 -9.42
N ILE A 30 10.09 10.33 -9.17
CA ILE A 30 9.51 9.81 -7.93
C ILE A 30 10.47 10.06 -6.76
N VAL A 31 11.76 9.73 -6.91
CA VAL A 31 12.79 9.96 -5.89
C VAL A 31 12.86 11.44 -5.49
N ASP A 32 12.81 12.35 -6.46
CA ASP A 32 12.75 13.79 -6.22
C ASP A 32 11.53 14.21 -5.40
N GLN A 33 10.37 13.59 -5.63
CA GLN A 33 9.15 13.92 -4.89
C GLN A 33 9.13 13.34 -3.48
N VAL A 34 9.53 12.09 -3.32
CA VAL A 34 9.64 11.45 -2.00
C VAL A 34 10.64 12.23 -1.15
N ASN A 35 11.77 12.63 -1.74
CA ASN A 35 12.75 13.46 -1.05
C ASN A 35 12.13 14.74 -0.50
N ARG A 36 11.24 15.45 -1.21
CA ARG A 36 10.61 16.68 -0.69
C ARG A 36 9.80 16.48 0.61
N VAL A 37 9.40 15.26 0.90
CA VAL A 37 8.54 14.91 2.05
C VAL A 37 9.12 13.78 2.90
N ALA A 38 10.44 13.58 2.84
CA ALA A 38 11.13 12.47 3.48
C ALA A 38 10.80 12.32 4.98
N ASP A 39 10.65 13.43 5.71
CA ASP A 39 10.34 13.41 7.15
C ASP A 39 8.93 12.86 7.47
N GLY A 40 8.05 12.75 6.48
CA GLY A 40 6.68 12.24 6.63
C GLY A 40 6.47 10.81 6.12
N ILE A 41 7.53 10.15 5.66
CA ILE A 41 7.53 8.80 5.08
C ILE A 41 8.57 7.96 5.83
N ASP A 42 8.14 6.86 6.44
CA ASP A 42 9.00 5.99 7.24
C ASP A 42 9.96 5.18 6.36
N PHE A 43 9.49 4.71 5.20
CA PHE A 43 10.32 4.03 4.20
C PHE A 43 9.69 4.08 2.79
N VAL A 44 10.47 3.69 1.78
CA VAL A 44 10.01 3.46 0.41
C VAL A 44 10.01 1.96 0.12
N PHE A 45 8.98 1.49 -0.56
CA PHE A 45 8.84 0.10 -1.00
C PHE A 45 8.93 -0.01 -2.52
N VAL A 46 9.70 -0.98 -3.00
CA VAL A 46 9.80 -1.37 -4.42
C VAL A 46 9.41 -2.85 -4.51
N PRO A 47 8.27 -3.19 -5.15
CA PRO A 47 7.55 -4.44 -4.95
C PRO A 47 8.00 -5.62 -5.82
N GLY A 48 9.11 -5.47 -6.56
CA GLY A 48 9.52 -6.43 -7.58
C GLY A 48 9.40 -5.86 -8.99
N ASP A 49 9.71 -6.70 -9.97
CA ASP A 49 9.84 -6.34 -11.39
C ASP A 49 10.68 -5.08 -11.56
N ASN A 50 11.83 -5.12 -10.89
CA ASN A 50 12.73 -3.99 -10.77
C ASN A 50 13.48 -3.75 -12.09
N ALA A 51 13.89 -4.85 -12.72
CA ALA A 51 14.50 -4.92 -14.04
C ALA A 51 13.60 -5.73 -14.96
N ASN A 52 13.44 -5.32 -16.23
CA ASN A 52 12.57 -6.06 -17.15
C ASN A 52 13.14 -7.43 -17.53
N HIS A 53 14.48 -7.56 -17.53
CA HIS A 53 15.22 -8.75 -17.97
C HIS A 53 16.27 -9.23 -16.96
N GLY A 54 16.24 -8.72 -15.72
CA GLY A 54 17.20 -9.10 -14.67
C GLY A 54 18.68 -8.86 -15.01
N THR A 55 18.99 -7.88 -15.87
CA THR A 55 20.38 -7.66 -16.32
C THR A 55 21.18 -6.78 -15.35
N PRO A 56 22.53 -6.95 -15.26
CA PRO A 56 23.35 -6.09 -14.42
C PRO A 56 23.29 -4.60 -14.77
N ASP A 57 23.11 -4.22 -16.04
CA ASP A 57 23.01 -2.80 -16.45
C ASP A 57 21.71 -2.16 -15.96
N GLN A 58 20.59 -2.89 -16.05
CA GLN A 58 19.28 -2.45 -15.55
C GLN A 58 19.36 -2.19 -14.03
N TYR A 59 19.94 -3.10 -13.26
CA TYR A 59 20.14 -2.89 -11.83
C TYR A 59 21.11 -1.75 -11.52
N ALA A 60 22.21 -1.61 -12.26
CA ALA A 60 23.17 -0.51 -12.04
C ALA A 60 22.51 0.86 -12.22
N ARG A 61 21.65 1.01 -13.24
CA ARG A 61 20.87 2.23 -13.49
C ARG A 61 19.83 2.49 -12.41
N MET A 62 19.09 1.46 -12.01
CA MET A 62 18.14 1.57 -10.89
C MET A 62 18.84 2.08 -9.63
N MET A 63 19.96 1.45 -9.27
CA MET A 63 20.72 1.82 -8.08
C MET A 63 21.26 3.24 -8.16
N ALA A 64 21.67 3.71 -9.34
CA ALA A 64 22.07 5.10 -9.55
C ALA A 64 20.90 6.08 -9.35
N ALA A 65 19.70 5.74 -9.84
CA ALA A 65 18.50 6.55 -9.67
C ALA A 65 17.99 6.56 -8.22
N LEU A 66 18.15 5.46 -7.47
CA LEU A 66 17.80 5.36 -6.06
C LEU A 66 18.84 6.00 -5.12
N ALA A 67 20.08 6.19 -5.57
CA ALA A 67 21.16 6.72 -4.74
C ALA A 67 20.86 8.07 -4.03
N PRO A 68 20.14 9.04 -4.65
CA PRO A 68 19.78 10.30 -4.01
C PRO A 68 18.64 10.18 -2.98
N LEU A 69 17.97 9.03 -2.88
CA LEU A 69 16.82 8.85 -1.99
C LEU A 69 17.25 8.94 -0.53
N ARG A 70 16.67 9.89 0.20
CA ARG A 70 16.99 10.18 1.61
C ARG A 70 16.25 9.28 2.59
N THR A 71 15.09 8.79 2.18
CA THR A 71 14.24 7.90 2.97
C THR A 71 14.77 6.46 2.84
N PRO A 72 14.83 5.67 3.93
CA PRO A 72 15.18 4.25 3.83
C PRO A 72 14.27 3.53 2.83
N TRP A 73 14.81 2.59 2.07
CA TRP A 73 14.03 1.84 1.09
C TRP A 73 14.20 0.33 1.25
N ARG A 74 13.16 -0.41 0.89
CA ARG A 74 13.06 -1.86 0.95
C ARG A 74 12.59 -2.38 -0.39
N ILE A 75 13.20 -3.45 -0.86
CA ILE A 75 12.96 -4.03 -2.17
C ILE A 75 12.81 -5.53 -2.05
N ILE A 76 11.96 -6.10 -2.90
CA ILE A 76 11.83 -7.54 -3.11
C ILE A 76 11.99 -7.83 -4.61
N PRO A 77 12.31 -9.08 -5.01
CA PRO A 77 12.29 -9.47 -6.42
C PRO A 77 10.85 -9.66 -6.93
N GLY A 78 10.65 -9.44 -8.23
CA GLY A 78 9.47 -9.91 -8.98
C GLY A 78 9.85 -10.98 -10.00
N ASP A 79 8.90 -11.46 -10.81
CA ASP A 79 9.20 -12.53 -11.76
C ASP A 79 10.11 -12.12 -12.91
N HIS A 80 10.06 -10.86 -13.35
CA HIS A 80 10.98 -10.35 -14.37
C HIS A 80 12.42 -10.27 -13.88
N ASP A 81 12.63 -10.08 -12.58
CA ASP A 81 13.97 -10.14 -11.98
C ASP A 81 14.58 -11.56 -12.08
N PHE A 82 13.75 -12.59 -12.25
CA PHE A 82 14.15 -13.99 -12.38
C PHE A 82 14.28 -14.45 -13.84
N GLU A 83 14.05 -13.60 -14.85
CA GLU A 83 14.17 -13.99 -16.26
C GLU A 83 15.51 -14.68 -16.61
N PRO A 84 16.66 -14.29 -16.03
CA PRO A 84 17.93 -15.03 -16.22
C PRO A 84 17.93 -16.49 -15.72
N GLY A 85 16.92 -16.90 -14.95
CA GLY A 85 16.76 -18.24 -14.35
C GLY A 85 17.25 -18.34 -12.90
N ASP A 86 17.78 -17.26 -12.34
CA ASP A 86 18.14 -17.10 -10.94
C ASP A 86 18.13 -15.60 -10.54
N LEU A 87 18.30 -15.31 -9.25
CA LEU A 87 18.40 -13.95 -8.71
C LEU A 87 19.84 -13.49 -8.46
N ALA A 88 20.86 -14.10 -9.07
CA ALA A 88 22.26 -13.79 -8.75
C ALA A 88 22.61 -12.32 -9.06
N HIS A 89 22.07 -11.77 -10.16
CA HIS A 89 22.27 -10.35 -10.51
C HIS A 89 21.55 -9.40 -9.55
N TYR A 90 20.31 -9.73 -9.18
CA TYR A 90 19.56 -9.01 -8.16
C TYR A 90 20.33 -9.01 -6.83
N ASP A 91 20.74 -10.19 -6.36
CA ASP A 91 21.46 -10.36 -5.09
C ASP A 91 22.81 -9.63 -5.06
N ALA A 92 23.50 -9.58 -6.20
CA ALA A 92 24.77 -8.89 -6.35
C ALA A 92 24.62 -7.36 -6.37
N ALA A 93 23.54 -6.85 -6.97
CA ALA A 93 23.30 -5.42 -7.07
C ALA A 93 22.67 -4.83 -5.79
N ILE A 94 21.79 -5.57 -5.12
CA ILE A 94 20.98 -5.07 -4.01
C ILE A 94 21.63 -5.38 -2.65
N PRO A 95 21.98 -4.35 -1.86
CA PRO A 95 22.53 -4.56 -0.52
C PRO A 95 21.56 -5.35 0.38
N ALA A 96 22.08 -6.30 1.15
CA ALA A 96 21.27 -7.12 2.07
C ALA A 96 20.44 -6.28 3.07
N ALA A 97 20.94 -5.10 3.46
CA ALA A 97 20.23 -4.16 4.34
C ALA A 97 18.93 -3.60 3.72
N ASN A 98 18.78 -3.63 2.39
CA ASN A 98 17.61 -3.17 1.67
C ASN A 98 16.62 -4.30 1.32
N ARG A 99 16.97 -5.56 1.63
CA ARG A 99 16.11 -6.75 1.41
C ARG A 99 15.98 -7.61 2.68
N PRO A 100 15.60 -7.02 3.84
CA PRO A 100 15.40 -7.80 5.06
C PRO A 100 14.19 -8.71 4.92
N GLU A 101 14.20 -9.91 5.50
CA GLU A 101 12.99 -10.75 5.58
C GLU A 101 11.92 -10.14 6.49
N ALA A 102 12.34 -9.46 7.57
CA ALA A 102 11.46 -8.80 8.51
C ALA A 102 12.16 -7.68 9.29
N GLU A 103 11.40 -6.64 9.65
CA GLU A 103 11.86 -5.49 10.43
C GLU A 103 10.72 -4.94 11.29
N THR A 104 11.04 -4.19 12.36
CA THR A 104 10.06 -3.38 13.07
C THR A 104 10.25 -1.92 12.72
N ILE A 105 9.24 -1.30 12.10
CA ILE A 105 9.26 0.11 11.66
C ILE A 105 8.07 0.82 12.29
N ALA A 106 8.28 1.96 12.95
CA ALA A 106 7.23 2.74 13.62
C ALA A 106 6.31 1.91 14.56
N GLY A 107 6.82 0.83 15.14
CA GLY A 107 6.07 -0.09 16.01
C GLY A 107 5.23 -1.14 15.29
N TYR A 108 5.33 -1.25 13.97
CA TYR A 108 4.70 -2.29 13.14
C TYR A 108 5.71 -3.39 12.81
N ARG A 109 5.24 -4.63 12.64
CA ARG A 109 6.08 -5.74 12.15
C ARG A 109 5.93 -5.83 10.63
N CYS A 110 6.96 -5.43 9.90
CA CYS A 110 7.00 -5.51 8.44
C CYS A 110 7.68 -6.82 8.03
N LEU A 111 7.03 -7.62 7.19
CA LEU A 111 7.55 -8.87 6.65
C LEU A 111 7.68 -8.74 5.12
N PHE A 112 8.87 -8.95 4.57
CA PHE A 112 9.12 -8.89 3.14
C PHE A 112 9.31 -10.32 2.64
N LEU A 113 8.31 -10.81 1.91
CA LEU A 113 8.20 -12.20 1.51
C LEU A 113 8.63 -12.35 0.05
N ASP A 114 9.73 -13.08 -0.14
CA ASP A 114 10.15 -13.56 -1.45
C ASP A 114 9.28 -14.75 -1.89
N ILE A 115 8.52 -14.54 -2.97
CA ILE A 115 7.69 -15.55 -3.61
C ILE A 115 8.23 -16.00 -4.97
N ILE A 116 9.40 -15.50 -5.36
CA ILE A 116 10.02 -15.67 -6.67
C ILE A 116 11.04 -16.80 -6.63
N SER A 117 11.93 -16.80 -5.63
CA SER A 117 13.05 -17.75 -5.54
C SER A 117 12.64 -19.24 -5.47
N ALA A 118 11.37 -19.50 -5.21
CA ALA A 118 10.82 -20.85 -5.13
C ALA A 118 10.18 -21.34 -6.44
N GLY A 119 10.00 -20.44 -7.41
CA GLY A 119 9.40 -20.68 -8.71
C GLY A 119 10.41 -21.05 -9.79
N ALA A 120 9.91 -21.23 -11.01
CA ALA A 120 10.70 -21.48 -12.21
C ALA A 120 10.88 -20.24 -13.12
N GLY A 121 10.46 -19.05 -12.67
CA GLY A 121 10.40 -17.83 -13.46
C GLY A 121 9.02 -17.58 -14.10
N GLY A 122 8.81 -16.35 -14.60
CA GLY A 122 7.46 -15.89 -14.99
C GLY A 122 6.46 -15.98 -13.83
N PRO A 123 5.15 -16.11 -14.09
CA PRO A 123 4.12 -16.08 -13.04
C PRO A 123 4.03 -17.39 -12.21
N ASP A 124 5.13 -18.12 -12.01
CA ASP A 124 5.19 -19.30 -11.12
C ASP A 124 5.53 -18.90 -9.68
N PHE A 125 4.65 -18.11 -9.06
CA PHE A 125 4.86 -17.62 -7.70
C PHE A 125 4.66 -18.72 -6.65
N ARG A 126 5.64 -18.89 -5.76
CA ARG A 126 5.65 -19.99 -4.78
C ARG A 126 6.23 -19.59 -3.44
N VAL A 127 5.78 -20.28 -2.40
CA VAL A 127 6.28 -20.11 -1.03
C VAL A 127 6.85 -21.44 -0.54
N THR A 128 8.16 -21.49 -0.28
CA THR A 128 8.82 -22.69 0.27
C THR A 128 8.36 -23.00 1.69
N MET A 129 8.64 -24.21 2.17
CA MET A 129 8.44 -24.55 3.60
C MET A 129 9.26 -23.65 4.53
N HIS A 130 10.45 -23.23 4.10
CA HIS A 130 11.26 -22.28 4.87
C HIS A 130 10.54 -20.94 5.01
N HIS A 131 10.06 -20.36 3.90
CA HIS A 131 9.31 -19.11 3.91
C HIS A 131 8.05 -19.20 4.78
N ARG A 132 7.32 -20.32 4.74
CA ARG A 132 6.13 -20.55 5.60
C ARG A 132 6.49 -20.57 7.08
N ASN A 133 7.54 -21.28 7.46
CA ASN A 133 7.97 -21.36 8.85
C ASN A 133 8.41 -19.99 9.36
N ARG A 134 9.21 -19.26 8.57
CA ARG A 134 9.64 -17.90 8.91
C ARG A 134 8.45 -16.96 9.02
N LEU A 135 7.51 -16.99 8.07
CA LEU A 135 6.27 -16.23 8.13
C LEU A 135 5.50 -16.51 9.44
N ALA A 136 5.26 -17.78 9.77
CA ALA A 136 4.56 -18.15 11.00
C ALA A 136 5.29 -17.67 12.27
N GLU A 137 6.62 -17.82 12.32
CA GLU A 137 7.45 -17.34 13.43
C GLU A 137 7.35 -15.81 13.59
N GLU A 138 7.41 -15.06 12.50
CA GLU A 138 7.38 -13.60 12.53
C GLU A 138 6.00 -13.04 12.90
N LEU A 139 4.93 -13.70 12.45
CA LEU A 139 3.57 -13.36 12.86
C LEU A 139 3.33 -13.67 14.34
N ALA A 140 3.85 -14.79 14.86
CA ALA A 140 3.79 -15.10 16.29
C ALA A 140 4.59 -14.10 17.14
N ARG A 141 5.74 -13.64 16.64
CA ARG A 141 6.52 -12.57 17.28
C ARG A 141 5.76 -11.25 17.30
N ALA A 142 5.08 -10.89 16.20
CA ALA A 142 4.25 -9.69 16.16
C ALA A 142 3.15 -9.74 17.23
N GLU A 143 2.46 -10.88 17.36
CA GLU A 143 1.44 -11.07 18.40
C GLU A 143 2.02 -10.97 19.81
N ALA A 144 3.15 -11.62 20.08
CA ALA A 144 3.80 -11.58 21.39
C ALA A 144 4.27 -10.16 21.79
N ALA A 145 4.60 -9.32 20.80
CA ALA A 145 5.07 -7.96 20.99
C ALA A 145 3.96 -6.89 20.84
N ASP A 146 2.69 -7.29 20.69
CA ASP A 146 1.55 -6.41 20.38
C ASP A 146 1.80 -5.48 19.17
N GLN A 147 2.51 -6.00 18.17
CA GLN A 147 2.79 -5.30 16.92
C GLN A 147 1.74 -5.67 15.87
N VAL A 148 1.38 -4.70 15.04
CA VAL A 148 0.50 -4.94 13.89
C VAL A 148 1.34 -5.44 12.72
N PRO A 149 1.07 -6.65 12.18
CA PRO A 149 1.83 -7.15 11.06
C PRO A 149 1.38 -6.54 9.73
N LEU A 150 2.36 -6.23 8.88
CA LEU A 150 2.26 -5.77 7.50
C LEU A 150 3.11 -6.70 6.64
N VAL A 151 2.62 -7.07 5.47
CA VAL A 151 3.33 -7.98 4.56
C VAL A 151 3.58 -7.27 3.23
N PHE A 152 4.74 -7.52 2.66
CA PHE A 152 5.21 -6.98 1.40
C PHE A 152 5.60 -8.17 0.52
N MET A 153 4.95 -8.36 -0.62
CA MET A 153 5.17 -9.52 -1.50
C MET A 153 4.84 -9.16 -2.94
N HIS A 154 5.40 -9.83 -3.95
CA HIS A 154 5.28 -9.33 -5.32
C HIS A 154 3.86 -9.46 -5.92
N ALA A 155 3.15 -10.56 -5.66
CA ALA A 155 1.82 -10.83 -6.22
C ALA A 155 0.80 -11.15 -5.12
N TYR A 156 -0.50 -11.19 -5.43
CA TYR A 156 -1.50 -11.54 -4.43
C TYR A 156 -1.41 -13.03 -4.05
N PRO A 157 -1.89 -13.45 -2.87
CA PRO A 157 -1.99 -14.87 -2.52
C PRO A 157 -2.75 -15.69 -3.56
N GLY A 158 -3.76 -15.10 -4.22
CA GLY A 158 -4.52 -15.73 -5.31
C GLY A 158 -3.68 -16.08 -6.55
N ASP A 159 -2.54 -15.42 -6.75
CA ASP A 159 -1.64 -15.62 -7.89
C ASP A 159 -0.59 -16.71 -7.59
N LEU A 160 -0.50 -17.20 -6.34
CA LEU A 160 0.41 -18.28 -6.00
C LEU A 160 0.01 -19.58 -6.71
N ALA A 161 0.98 -20.20 -7.38
CA ALA A 161 0.80 -21.46 -8.10
C ALA A 161 0.36 -22.62 -7.18
N ALA A 162 0.64 -22.52 -5.88
CA ALA A 162 0.17 -23.46 -4.87
C ALA A 162 -0.04 -22.78 -3.51
N ASP A 163 -1.03 -23.29 -2.77
CA ASP A 163 -1.30 -22.96 -1.36
C ASP A 163 -1.63 -21.48 -1.07
N GLY A 164 -2.01 -20.70 -2.07
CA GLY A 164 -2.48 -19.32 -1.94
C GLY A 164 -3.53 -19.13 -0.84
N ASP A 165 -4.56 -19.97 -0.87
CA ASP A 165 -5.63 -20.02 0.16
C ASP A 165 -5.07 -20.20 1.59
N SER A 166 -4.03 -21.03 1.75
CA SER A 166 -3.43 -21.28 3.06
C SER A 166 -2.63 -20.07 3.55
N ILE A 167 -1.93 -19.38 2.65
CA ILE A 167 -1.19 -18.16 2.95
C ILE A 167 -2.16 -17.04 3.34
N ALA A 168 -3.21 -16.81 2.55
CA ALA A 168 -4.22 -15.80 2.85
C ALA A 168 -4.92 -16.05 4.19
N ARG A 169 -5.24 -17.31 4.52
CA ARG A 169 -5.76 -17.67 5.85
C ARG A 169 -4.77 -17.35 6.97
N THR A 170 -3.49 -17.62 6.76
CA THR A 170 -2.42 -17.29 7.73
C THR A 170 -2.40 -15.78 8.00
N PHE A 171 -2.49 -14.94 6.96
CA PHE A 171 -2.58 -13.49 7.11
C PHE A 171 -3.83 -13.04 7.87
N ALA A 172 -4.98 -13.64 7.54
CA ALA A 172 -6.25 -13.33 8.20
C ALA A 172 -6.25 -13.69 9.70
N ASP A 173 -5.73 -14.86 10.06
CA ASP A 173 -5.65 -15.36 11.43
C ASP A 173 -4.66 -14.52 12.27
N ALA A 174 -3.51 -14.20 11.68
CA ALA A 174 -2.51 -13.32 12.29
C ALA A 174 -2.89 -11.84 12.24
N ARG A 175 -4.07 -11.51 11.72
CA ARG A 175 -4.62 -10.16 11.78
C ARG A 175 -3.72 -9.14 11.07
N VAL A 176 -3.13 -9.52 9.94
CA VAL A 176 -2.39 -8.61 9.05
C VAL A 176 -3.30 -7.45 8.65
N ALA A 177 -2.79 -6.22 8.77
CA ALA A 177 -3.60 -5.03 8.47
C ALA A 177 -3.56 -4.67 6.98
N PHE A 178 -2.41 -4.89 6.33
CA PHE A 178 -2.20 -4.59 4.92
C PHE A 178 -1.15 -5.53 4.33
N VAL A 179 -1.40 -5.99 3.10
CA VAL A 179 -0.45 -6.71 2.26
C VAL A 179 -0.20 -5.85 1.02
N ASP A 180 1.02 -5.37 0.83
CA ASP A 180 1.37 -4.50 -0.30
C ASP A 180 2.08 -5.29 -1.39
N THR A 181 1.61 -5.16 -2.64
CA THR A 181 1.99 -6.00 -3.78
C THR A 181 2.27 -5.23 -5.06
N GLY A 182 3.01 -5.83 -6.00
CA GLY A 182 3.21 -5.31 -7.36
C GLY A 182 2.40 -6.10 -8.38
N HIS A 183 3.05 -6.45 -9.49
CA HIS A 183 2.64 -7.43 -10.51
C HIS A 183 1.41 -7.05 -11.37
N THR A 184 0.47 -6.26 -10.86
CA THR A 184 -0.78 -5.98 -11.57
C THR A 184 -0.63 -4.94 -12.67
N HIS A 185 0.33 -4.02 -12.56
CA HIS A 185 0.54 -2.84 -13.42
C HIS A 185 -0.56 -1.76 -13.37
N TYR A 186 -1.60 -1.95 -12.55
CA TYR A 186 -2.66 -0.97 -12.31
C TYR A 186 -2.92 -0.82 -10.81
N ASN A 187 -3.50 0.32 -10.40
CA ASN A 187 -3.85 0.48 -9.00
C ASN A 187 -5.05 -0.38 -8.65
N GLU A 188 -4.94 -1.15 -7.58
CA GLU A 188 -6.04 -1.98 -7.09
C GLU A 188 -5.97 -2.12 -5.58
N LEU A 189 -7.13 -2.23 -4.95
CA LEU A 189 -7.26 -2.64 -3.56
C LEU A 189 -8.24 -3.80 -3.47
N LEU A 190 -7.91 -4.79 -2.66
CA LEU A 190 -8.78 -5.91 -2.32
C LEU A 190 -9.15 -5.81 -0.83
N ASN A 191 -10.40 -6.14 -0.50
CA ASN A 191 -10.85 -6.27 0.88
C ASN A 191 -11.60 -7.60 1.07
N ASP A 192 -10.89 -8.63 1.54
CA ASP A 192 -11.48 -9.96 1.80
C ASP A 192 -12.27 -10.05 3.13
N GLY A 193 -12.51 -8.90 3.76
CA GLY A 193 -13.16 -8.76 5.07
C GLY A 193 -12.25 -9.05 6.27
N ARG A 194 -10.98 -9.43 6.03
CA ARG A 194 -10.00 -9.74 7.07
C ARG A 194 -8.71 -8.96 6.92
N VAL A 195 -8.25 -8.79 5.69
CA VAL A 195 -6.98 -8.17 5.30
C VAL A 195 -7.25 -7.25 4.10
N ILE A 196 -6.56 -6.12 4.06
CA ILE A 196 -6.52 -5.28 2.86
C ILE A 196 -5.27 -5.66 2.06
N TYR A 197 -5.43 -5.79 0.76
CA TYR A 197 -4.33 -5.97 -0.19
C TYR A 197 -4.31 -4.77 -1.11
N GLY A 198 -3.13 -4.33 -1.52
CA GLY A 198 -3.03 -3.25 -2.48
C GLY A 198 -1.90 -3.41 -3.45
N ALA A 199 -2.15 -2.98 -4.67
CA ALA A 199 -1.15 -2.87 -5.72
C ALA A 199 -1.07 -1.45 -6.24
N THR A 200 0.14 -1.03 -6.59
CA THR A 200 0.39 0.27 -7.25
C THR A 200 0.70 0.03 -8.70
N ARG A 201 0.13 0.85 -9.59
CA ARG A 201 0.39 0.77 -11.02
C ARG A 201 1.89 0.82 -11.34
N SER A 202 2.28 0.20 -12.44
CA SER A 202 3.67 0.16 -12.90
C SER A 202 4.27 1.56 -13.08
N THR A 203 5.58 1.67 -12.99
CA THR A 203 6.32 2.89 -13.33
C THR A 203 6.59 2.98 -14.83
N ALA A 204 6.94 1.88 -15.52
CA ALA A 204 7.22 1.90 -16.96
C ALA A 204 6.01 1.45 -17.80
N GLN A 205 5.37 0.34 -17.43
CA GLN A 205 4.31 -0.33 -18.18
C GLN A 205 2.91 0.10 -17.68
N ILE A 206 2.63 1.40 -17.73
CA ILE A 206 1.36 1.95 -17.23
C ILE A 206 0.23 1.70 -18.23
N GLU A 207 -0.79 0.98 -17.78
CA GLU A 207 -1.95 0.61 -18.63
C GLU A 207 -3.20 1.45 -18.40
N GLU A 208 -3.20 2.25 -17.34
CA GLU A 208 -4.32 3.09 -16.95
C GLU A 208 -3.98 4.58 -17.07
N ASP A 209 -4.98 5.43 -16.82
CA ASP A 209 -4.76 6.87 -16.62
C ASP A 209 -3.94 7.59 -17.72
N ALA A 210 -4.04 7.09 -18.96
CA ALA A 210 -3.26 7.55 -20.12
C ALA A 210 -1.74 7.60 -19.88
N GLY A 211 -1.20 6.59 -19.18
CA GLY A 211 0.25 6.45 -18.97
C GLY A 211 0.84 7.41 -17.95
N ARG A 212 0.02 8.04 -17.10
CA ARG A 212 0.49 8.99 -16.08
C ARG A 212 1.15 8.26 -14.92
N ALA A 213 2.45 8.50 -14.76
CA ALA A 213 3.27 7.94 -13.69
C ALA A 213 3.06 8.63 -12.33
N GLY A 214 3.45 7.93 -11.27
CA GLY A 214 3.29 8.34 -9.89
C GLY A 214 3.68 7.22 -8.94
N PHE A 215 3.26 7.34 -7.70
CA PHE A 215 3.50 6.34 -6.65
C PHE A 215 2.34 6.38 -5.65
N ALA A 216 2.11 5.30 -4.92
CA ALA A 216 1.12 5.30 -3.86
C ALA A 216 1.74 5.77 -2.54
N ILE A 217 0.93 6.45 -1.73
CA ILE A 217 1.22 6.73 -0.33
C ILE A 217 0.26 5.87 0.48
N VAL A 218 0.84 4.94 1.23
CA VAL A 218 0.09 3.98 2.04
C VAL A 218 0.36 4.29 3.50
N CYS A 219 -0.68 4.29 4.31
CA CYS A 219 -0.62 4.55 5.73
C CYS A 219 -1.39 3.49 6.50
N VAL A 220 -0.90 3.14 7.68
CA VAL A 220 -1.68 2.42 8.69
C VAL A 220 -1.61 3.19 9.98
N HIS A 221 -2.77 3.62 10.49
CA HIS A 221 -2.90 4.27 11.80
C HIS A 221 -3.59 3.33 12.78
N GLY A 222 -2.83 2.84 13.77
CA GLY A 222 -3.18 1.67 14.56
C GLY A 222 -3.40 0.44 13.68
N ARG A 223 -4.65 0.21 13.28
CA ARG A 223 -5.05 -0.87 12.36
C ARG A 223 -5.94 -0.40 11.22
N ALA A 224 -6.12 0.91 11.08
CA ALA A 224 -6.89 1.53 10.01
C ALA A 224 -5.95 1.76 8.81
N PRO A 225 -6.11 1.01 7.70
CA PRO A 225 -5.35 1.27 6.49
C PRO A 225 -5.93 2.47 5.72
N SER A 226 -5.07 3.16 5.01
CA SER A 226 -5.39 4.24 4.08
C SER A 226 -4.40 4.19 2.92
N TRP A 227 -4.88 4.42 1.70
CA TRP A 227 -4.10 4.29 0.49
C TRP A 227 -4.53 5.35 -0.51
N ARG A 228 -3.57 6.05 -1.13
CA ARG A 228 -3.84 6.98 -2.23
C ARG A 228 -2.70 6.99 -3.23
N PHE A 229 -3.05 6.97 -4.52
CA PHE A 229 -2.12 7.21 -5.60
C PHE A 229 -1.86 8.71 -5.79
N ARG A 230 -0.58 9.05 -5.98
CA ARG A 230 -0.13 10.40 -6.29
C ARG A 230 0.56 10.41 -7.65
N ARG A 231 -0.06 11.06 -8.63
CA ARG A 231 0.58 11.37 -9.93
C ARG A 231 1.79 12.30 -9.73
N LEU A 232 2.82 12.16 -10.56
CA LEU A 232 4.00 13.04 -10.50
C LEU A 232 3.63 14.52 -10.71
N ASN A 233 2.68 14.83 -11.57
CA ASN A 233 2.28 16.23 -11.82
C ASN A 233 1.25 16.78 -10.81
N ALA A 234 0.78 15.97 -9.84
CA ALA A 234 -0.15 16.49 -8.85
C ALA A 234 0.55 17.52 -7.96
N ALA A 235 -0.17 18.59 -7.61
CA ALA A 235 0.38 19.65 -6.79
C ALA A 235 0.33 19.29 -5.29
N TRP A 236 1.26 19.86 -4.53
CA TRP A 236 1.33 19.71 -3.07
C TRP A 236 0.34 20.69 -2.37
N PRO A 237 -0.03 20.44 -1.10
CA PRO A 237 0.26 19.24 -0.31
C PRO A 237 -0.54 17.99 -0.73
N HIS A 238 -0.03 16.81 -0.39
CA HIS A 238 -0.80 15.56 -0.42
C HIS A 238 -1.56 15.45 0.89
N VAL A 239 -2.89 15.42 0.82
CA VAL A 239 -3.78 15.28 1.98
C VAL A 239 -4.28 13.85 2.02
N GLN A 240 -4.25 13.19 3.17
CA GLN A 240 -4.75 11.81 3.28
C GLN A 240 -5.36 11.56 4.64
N ILE A 241 -6.64 11.16 4.68
CA ILE A 241 -7.30 10.74 5.91
C ILE A 241 -6.78 9.35 6.26
N VAL A 242 -6.25 9.19 7.48
CA VAL A 242 -5.63 7.94 7.95
C VAL A 242 -6.43 7.26 9.06
N SER A 243 -7.33 7.99 9.73
CA SER A 243 -8.26 7.41 10.68
C SER A 243 -9.50 8.31 10.86
N PRO A 244 -10.70 7.74 10.99
CA PRO A 244 -11.03 6.34 10.73
C PRO A 244 -10.78 5.96 9.25
N CYS A 245 -10.77 4.66 8.93
CA CYS A 245 -10.61 4.25 7.53
C CYS A 245 -11.90 4.46 6.74
N ASP A 246 -11.78 4.51 5.42
CA ASP A 246 -12.93 4.46 4.51
C ASP A 246 -13.70 3.13 4.67
N ALA A 247 -15.02 3.15 4.50
CA ALA A 247 -15.91 2.00 4.57
C ALA A 247 -15.46 0.85 3.66
N ARG A 248 -14.87 1.15 2.50
CA ARG A 248 -14.31 0.15 1.57
C ARG A 248 -13.13 -0.61 2.16
N LEU A 249 -12.46 -0.08 3.19
CA LEU A 249 -11.27 -0.65 3.81
C LEU A 249 -11.53 -1.24 5.21
N VAL A 250 -12.79 -1.33 5.64
CA VAL A 250 -13.15 -1.90 6.94
C VAL A 250 -12.92 -3.41 6.95
N THR A 251 -12.09 -3.87 7.87
CA THR A 251 -11.83 -5.30 8.16
C THR A 251 -12.22 -5.68 9.60
N ARG A 252 -12.47 -4.68 10.44
CA ARG A 252 -12.79 -4.77 11.86
C ARG A 252 -13.92 -3.81 12.25
N PRO A 253 -15.17 -4.12 11.86
CA PRO A 253 -16.31 -3.26 12.18
C PRO A 253 -16.62 -3.11 13.68
N ALA A 254 -15.98 -3.92 14.54
CA ALA A 254 -16.07 -3.77 16.00
C ALA A 254 -15.05 -2.75 16.57
N ASP A 255 -14.01 -2.41 15.81
CA ASP A 255 -12.95 -1.49 16.21
C ASP A 255 -13.41 -0.04 16.01
N PRO A 256 -13.50 0.79 17.07
CA PRO A 256 -13.96 2.16 16.96
C PRO A 256 -13.03 3.07 16.15
N HIS A 257 -11.78 2.64 15.89
CA HIS A 257 -10.86 3.36 15.01
C HIS A 257 -11.11 3.07 13.52
N GLN A 258 -11.85 2.02 13.17
CA GLN A 258 -12.31 1.78 11.80
C GLN A 258 -13.78 2.18 11.61
N VAL A 259 -14.63 1.80 12.57
CA VAL A 259 -16.08 2.06 12.53
C VAL A 259 -16.51 2.61 13.89
N PRO A 260 -16.47 3.94 14.08
CA PRO A 260 -16.84 4.58 15.32
C PRO A 260 -18.34 4.43 15.63
N ARG A 261 -18.69 4.81 16.86
CA ARG A 261 -20.09 4.96 17.32
C ARG A 261 -20.52 6.42 17.23
N PRO A 262 -21.84 6.69 17.26
CA PRO A 262 -22.33 8.04 17.40
C PRO A 262 -21.71 8.80 18.59
N GLY A 263 -21.46 10.09 18.39
CA GLY A 263 -20.86 11.00 19.36
C GLY A 263 -19.55 11.60 18.86
N ALA A 264 -18.58 11.74 19.75
CA ALA A 264 -17.29 12.35 19.44
C ALA A 264 -16.39 11.39 18.63
N VAL A 265 -16.08 11.77 17.39
CA VAL A 265 -15.21 11.01 16.48
C VAL A 265 -13.96 11.83 16.19
N THR A 266 -12.79 11.26 16.45
CA THR A 266 -11.51 11.88 16.08
C THR A 266 -11.13 11.52 14.65
N ILE A 267 -11.01 12.53 13.80
CA ILE A 267 -10.49 12.42 12.44
C ILE A 267 -9.00 12.75 12.48
N VAL A 268 -8.19 11.90 11.85
CA VAL A 268 -6.73 12.01 11.76
C VAL A 268 -6.35 12.03 10.29
N ALA A 269 -5.54 13.01 9.88
CA ALA A 269 -5.05 13.15 8.53
C ALA A 269 -3.53 13.33 8.51
N ARG A 270 -2.89 12.81 7.46
CA ARG A 270 -1.49 13.06 7.13
C ARG A 270 -1.44 14.09 6.00
N LEU A 271 -0.59 15.09 6.16
CA LEU A 271 -0.33 16.10 5.14
C LEU A 271 1.16 16.12 4.83
N LEU A 272 1.49 15.73 3.60
CA LEU A 272 2.87 15.73 3.12
C LEU A 272 3.08 16.96 2.24
N GLY A 273 4.20 17.66 2.45
CA GLY A 273 4.54 18.87 1.68
C GLY A 273 3.69 20.10 2.01
N ALA A 274 2.96 20.09 3.14
CA ALA A 274 2.24 21.26 3.65
C ALA A 274 3.18 22.21 4.39
N ALA A 275 2.89 23.52 4.32
CA ALA A 275 3.56 24.50 5.14
C ALA A 275 3.22 24.29 6.64
N ALA A 276 4.13 24.70 7.54
CA ALA A 276 3.93 24.53 8.98
C ALA A 276 2.73 25.31 9.52
N ASP A 277 2.35 26.41 8.85
CA ASP A 277 1.23 27.29 9.15
C ASP A 277 0.00 27.03 8.26
N ALA A 278 -0.05 25.88 7.59
CA ALA A 278 -1.18 25.52 6.74
C ALA A 278 -2.50 25.47 7.53
N THR A 279 -3.55 26.07 6.98
CA THR A 279 -4.91 25.92 7.51
C THR A 279 -5.50 24.62 6.99
N VAL A 280 -5.82 23.72 7.91
CA VAL A 280 -6.42 22.42 7.61
C VAL A 280 -7.78 22.34 8.28
N GLU A 281 -8.80 21.92 7.54
CA GLU A 281 -10.16 21.81 8.03
C GLU A 281 -10.72 20.42 7.71
N VAL A 282 -11.59 19.94 8.59
CA VAL A 282 -12.40 18.74 8.34
C VAL A 282 -13.87 19.13 8.25
N ARG A 283 -14.60 18.50 7.34
CA ARG A 283 -16.06 18.61 7.23
C ARG A 283 -16.68 17.23 7.22
N ILE A 284 -17.78 17.07 7.96
CA ILE A 284 -18.65 15.90 7.92
C ILE A 284 -19.91 16.28 7.14
N ASP A 285 -20.23 15.50 6.11
CA ASP A 285 -21.33 15.74 5.17
C ASP A 285 -21.33 17.20 4.66
N ASP A 286 -22.48 17.88 4.80
CA ASP A 286 -22.67 19.29 4.48
C ASP A 286 -22.56 20.21 5.73
N GLY A 287 -21.95 19.70 6.80
CA GLY A 287 -21.73 20.44 8.04
C GLY A 287 -20.74 21.61 7.92
N ALA A 288 -20.61 22.38 8.99
CA ALA A 288 -19.60 23.44 9.05
C ALA A 288 -18.18 22.85 9.09
N PRO A 289 -17.19 23.47 8.41
CA PRO A 289 -15.80 23.07 8.54
C PRO A 289 -15.32 23.29 9.98
N VAL A 290 -14.51 22.35 10.47
CA VAL A 290 -13.89 22.38 11.79
C VAL A 290 -12.37 22.42 11.60
N PRO A 291 -11.66 23.38 12.22
CA PRO A 291 -10.21 23.45 12.10
C PRO A 291 -9.54 22.22 12.72
N MET A 292 -8.56 21.67 12.02
CA MET A 292 -7.68 20.63 12.54
C MET A 292 -6.44 21.26 13.17
N HIS A 293 -5.88 20.61 14.19
CA HIS A 293 -4.62 20.99 14.80
C HIS A 293 -3.54 19.96 14.48
N ARG A 294 -2.30 20.41 14.31
CA ARG A 294 -1.15 19.53 14.11
C ARG A 294 -0.64 19.03 15.46
N ALA A 295 -0.62 17.71 15.65
CA ALA A 295 -0.09 17.04 16.82
C ALA A 295 1.44 16.90 16.75
N ASP A 296 2.06 16.52 17.87
CA ASP A 296 3.53 16.38 17.99
C ASP A 296 4.12 15.30 17.07
N ASP A 297 3.32 14.29 16.73
CA ASP A 297 3.67 13.24 15.75
C ASP A 297 3.56 13.71 14.28
N GLY A 298 3.21 14.98 14.07
CA GLY A 298 3.07 15.61 12.75
C GLY A 298 1.74 15.35 12.05
N LEU A 299 0.85 14.53 12.63
CA LEU A 299 -0.50 14.29 12.10
C LEU A 299 -1.45 15.44 12.44
N TRP A 300 -2.43 15.66 11.57
CA TRP A 300 -3.49 16.64 11.79
C TRP A 300 -4.71 15.96 12.39
N GLN A 301 -5.30 16.56 13.43
CA GLN A 301 -6.39 15.96 14.18
C GLN A 301 -7.53 16.97 14.43
N ALA A 302 -8.76 16.48 14.38
CA ALA A 302 -9.93 17.19 14.89
C ALA A 302 -10.92 16.19 15.48
N THR A 303 -11.61 16.59 16.54
CA THR A 303 -12.73 15.82 17.07
C THR A 303 -14.03 16.50 16.66
N VAL A 304 -14.89 15.74 15.98
CA VAL A 304 -16.17 16.20 15.43
C VAL A 304 -17.30 15.36 16.01
N ALA A 305 -18.48 15.97 16.16
CA ALA A 305 -19.67 15.27 16.62
C ALA A 305 -20.39 14.63 15.42
N VAL A 306 -20.59 13.31 15.47
CA VAL A 306 -21.37 12.55 14.49
C VAL A 306 -22.47 11.80 15.22
N GLU A 307 -23.65 12.40 15.31
CA GLU A 307 -24.74 11.90 16.18
C GLU A 307 -25.56 10.77 15.57
N GLN A 308 -25.48 10.59 14.25
CA GLN A 308 -26.27 9.59 13.53
C GLN A 308 -25.41 8.38 13.18
N ALA A 309 -26.01 7.19 13.26
CA ALA A 309 -25.43 6.00 12.67
C ALA A 309 -25.74 5.98 11.16
N GLY A 310 -24.84 5.43 10.36
CA GLY A 310 -24.97 5.38 8.91
C GLY A 310 -23.65 5.68 8.20
N ALA A 311 -23.74 5.90 6.89
CA ALA A 311 -22.62 6.36 6.09
C ALA A 311 -22.56 7.89 6.11
N HIS A 312 -21.38 8.43 6.35
CA HIS A 312 -21.08 9.86 6.39
C HIS A 312 -19.91 10.16 5.47
N ALA A 313 -19.94 11.30 4.81
CA ALA A 313 -18.81 11.77 4.05
C ALA A 313 -17.87 12.59 4.93
N VAL A 314 -16.60 12.21 5.01
CA VAL A 314 -15.58 13.01 5.70
C VAL A 314 -14.67 13.61 4.66
N THR A 315 -14.50 14.93 4.67
CA THR A 315 -13.59 15.63 3.76
C THR A 315 -12.58 16.42 4.58
N VAL A 316 -11.29 16.21 4.34
CA VAL A 316 -10.22 17.04 4.91
C VAL A 316 -9.64 17.90 3.80
N THR A 317 -9.52 19.20 4.04
CA THR A 317 -9.07 20.20 3.07
C THR A 317 -7.85 20.96 3.58
N CYS A 318 -6.96 21.31 2.65
CA CYS A 318 -5.83 22.21 2.85
C CYS A 318 -5.63 23.04 1.58
N GLY A 319 -6.09 24.30 1.59
CA GLY A 319 -6.17 25.11 0.38
C GLY A 319 -7.09 24.49 -0.67
N ASP A 320 -6.58 24.25 -1.87
CA ASP A 320 -7.30 23.60 -2.98
C ASP A 320 -7.12 22.07 -3.02
N ARG A 321 -6.36 21.51 -2.05
CA ARG A 321 -6.12 20.06 -1.93
C ARG A 321 -7.08 19.46 -0.91
N HIS A 322 -7.50 18.24 -1.16
CA HIS A 322 -8.37 17.51 -0.26
C HIS A 322 -8.24 16.00 -0.37
N ASP A 323 -8.78 15.34 0.64
CA ASP A 323 -9.13 13.93 0.62
C ASP A 323 -10.55 13.74 1.12
N ARG A 324 -11.20 12.65 0.69
CA ARG A 324 -12.55 12.30 1.12
C ARG A 324 -12.68 10.79 1.28
N ILE A 325 -13.24 10.40 2.42
CA ILE A 325 -13.62 9.02 2.71
C ILE A 325 -15.12 8.92 2.97
N ASP A 326 -15.67 7.73 2.74
CA ASP A 326 -16.98 7.34 3.23
C ASP A 326 -16.80 6.68 4.61
N LEU A 327 -17.11 7.40 5.68
CA LEU A 327 -17.04 6.91 7.06
C LEU A 327 -18.31 6.14 7.42
N LEU A 328 -18.16 4.90 7.87
CA LEU A 328 -19.27 4.16 8.47
C LEU A 328 -19.32 4.41 9.98
N VAL A 329 -20.47 4.89 10.48
CA VAL A 329 -20.77 5.01 11.91
C VAL A 329 -21.79 3.95 12.29
N ARG A 330 -21.45 3.12 13.27
CA ARG A 330 -22.28 1.96 13.67
C ARG A 330 -23.15 2.30 14.88
N SER A 331 -24.42 1.87 14.85
CA SER A 331 -25.31 2.07 16.00
C SER A 331 -24.83 1.30 17.25
N GLU A 332 -25.19 1.77 18.45
CA GLU A 332 -24.73 1.14 19.69
C GLU A 332 -25.18 -0.32 19.85
N GLN A 333 -26.30 -0.67 19.22
CA GLN A 333 -26.95 -1.98 19.32
C GLN A 333 -26.48 -2.97 18.24
N ASP A 334 -25.77 -2.48 17.21
CA ASP A 334 -25.31 -3.33 16.11
C ASP A 334 -24.13 -4.22 16.53
N ILE A 335 -24.30 -5.52 16.35
CA ILE A 335 -23.27 -6.54 16.52
C ILE A 335 -22.80 -6.98 15.14
N PRO A 336 -21.68 -6.43 14.62
CA PRO A 336 -21.24 -6.72 13.27
C PRO A 336 -20.80 -8.18 13.17
N LYS A 337 -21.35 -8.88 12.17
CA LYS A 337 -21.00 -10.28 11.90
C LYS A 337 -19.77 -10.32 11.01
N ARG A 338 -18.72 -11.00 11.46
CA ARG A 338 -17.52 -11.24 10.64
C ARG A 338 -17.70 -12.55 9.88
N ARG A 339 -18.16 -12.47 8.63
CA ARG A 339 -18.22 -13.65 7.76
C ARG A 339 -16.80 -14.00 7.31
N LEU A 340 -16.54 -15.29 7.11
CA LEU A 340 -15.37 -15.75 6.37
C LEU A 340 -15.81 -15.88 4.92
N HIS A 341 -15.14 -15.15 4.04
CA HIS A 341 -15.36 -15.26 2.61
C HIS A 341 -14.55 -16.45 2.07
N ALA A 342 -15.04 -17.09 1.01
CA ALA A 342 -14.25 -18.03 0.24
C ALA A 342 -13.24 -17.27 -0.64
N GLY A 343 -12.10 -17.90 -0.96
CA GLY A 343 -11.05 -17.30 -1.78
C GLY A 343 -10.45 -16.03 -1.16
N LEU A 344 -9.88 -16.12 0.05
CA LEU A 344 -9.22 -14.96 0.68
C LEU A 344 -7.99 -14.55 -0.13
N GLY A 345 -7.67 -13.25 -0.14
CA GLY A 345 -6.50 -12.74 -0.87
C GLY A 345 -6.55 -12.92 -2.39
N THR A 346 -7.76 -13.01 -2.97
CA THR A 346 -7.96 -13.04 -4.42
C THR A 346 -8.68 -11.79 -4.91
N ASP A 347 -8.51 -11.52 -6.20
CA ASP A 347 -9.13 -10.44 -6.98
C ASP A 347 -10.68 -10.41 -6.94
N ALA A 348 -11.32 -11.50 -6.53
CA ALA A 348 -12.76 -11.58 -6.31
C ALA A 348 -13.25 -10.58 -5.25
N HIS A 349 -12.35 -10.06 -4.43
CA HIS A 349 -12.62 -9.05 -3.40
C HIS A 349 -12.17 -7.64 -3.77
N ALA A 350 -11.93 -7.37 -5.05
CA ALA A 350 -11.58 -6.03 -5.53
C ALA A 350 -12.67 -5.01 -5.15
N ILE A 351 -12.26 -3.87 -4.60
CA ILE A 351 -13.20 -2.83 -4.15
C ILE A 351 -13.79 -2.02 -5.32
N GLY A 352 -13.28 -2.22 -6.54
CA GLY A 352 -13.66 -1.49 -7.75
C GLY A 352 -13.06 -0.08 -7.81
N ALA A 353 -13.66 0.76 -8.66
CA ALA A 353 -13.19 2.11 -8.90
C ALA A 353 -13.29 3.01 -7.66
N TRP A 354 -12.24 3.78 -7.41
CA TRP A 354 -12.20 4.82 -6.39
C TRP A 354 -11.36 6.02 -6.88
N PRO A 355 -11.95 6.87 -7.75
CA PRO A 355 -11.18 7.88 -8.49
C PRO A 355 -10.45 8.90 -7.61
N ILE A 356 -10.99 9.28 -6.45
CA ILE A 356 -10.32 10.23 -5.54
C ILE A 356 -9.05 9.63 -4.91
N ALA A 357 -9.00 8.31 -4.70
CA ALA A 357 -7.78 7.62 -4.32
C ALA A 357 -6.86 7.34 -5.51
N GLY A 358 -7.32 7.57 -6.75
CA GLY A 358 -6.59 7.29 -7.97
C GLY A 358 -6.68 5.83 -8.43
N ILE A 359 -7.80 5.16 -8.14
CA ILE A 359 -8.11 3.80 -8.62
C ILE A 359 -9.16 3.92 -9.73
N ASP A 360 -8.78 3.60 -10.97
CA ASP A 360 -9.68 3.66 -12.13
C ASP A 360 -10.70 2.51 -12.11
N GLY A 361 -10.35 1.39 -11.45
CA GLY A 361 -11.19 0.19 -11.33
C GLY A 361 -11.22 -0.67 -12.60
N LEU A 362 -10.27 -0.43 -13.50
CA LEU A 362 -10.12 -1.17 -14.74
C LEU A 362 -8.97 -2.18 -14.58
N GLN A 363 -9.27 -3.48 -14.60
CA GLN A 363 -8.26 -4.54 -14.56
C GLN A 363 -7.74 -4.78 -15.99
N LEU A 364 -7.02 -3.81 -16.54
CA LEU A 364 -6.60 -3.83 -17.94
C LEU A 364 -5.37 -4.72 -18.22
N GLY A 365 -4.66 -5.13 -17.15
CA GLY A 365 -3.43 -5.93 -17.15
C GLY A 365 -3.38 -7.14 -18.10
N PRO A 366 -2.19 -7.51 -18.61
CA PRO A 366 -1.99 -8.73 -19.39
C PRO A 366 -2.40 -9.98 -18.60
N ASN A 367 -2.34 -9.94 -17.26
CA ASN A 367 -2.71 -11.07 -16.41
C ASN A 367 -4.22 -11.40 -16.45
N LYS A 368 -5.08 -10.47 -16.88
CA LYS A 368 -6.53 -10.73 -17.04
C LYS A 368 -7.03 -10.66 -18.47
N ASN A 369 -6.43 -9.83 -19.32
CA ASN A 369 -6.85 -9.67 -20.72
C ASN A 369 -5.90 -10.34 -21.72
N GLY A 370 -4.76 -10.88 -21.28
CA GLY A 370 -3.74 -11.51 -22.12
C GLY A 370 -4.00 -12.99 -22.46
N GLY A 371 -5.26 -13.43 -22.48
CA GLY A 371 -5.59 -14.67 -23.19
C GLY A 371 -5.17 -14.55 -24.65
N PRO A 372 -4.63 -15.61 -25.29
CA PRO A 372 -4.31 -15.56 -26.70
C PRO A 372 -5.58 -15.16 -27.48
N PRO A 373 -5.47 -14.26 -28.47
CA PRO A 373 -6.63 -13.91 -29.28
C PRO A 373 -7.18 -15.17 -29.97
N ASP A 374 -8.50 -15.36 -29.87
CA ASP A 374 -9.24 -16.41 -30.58
C ASP A 374 -9.03 -16.37 -32.11
#